data_AF-B8BVZ5-F1
#
_entry.id   AF-B8BVZ5-F1
#
_cell.length_a   1.000
_cell.length_b   1.000
_cell.length_c   1.000
_cell.angle_alpha   90.00
_cell.angle_beta   90.00
_cell.angle_gamma   90.00
#
_symmetry.space_group_name_H-M   'P 1'
#
loop_
_entity.id
_entity.type
_entity.pdbx_description
1 polymer ?
#
loop_
_entity_poly.entity_id
_entity_poly.type
_entity_poly.pdbx_seq_one_letter_code
_entity_poly.pdbx_strand_id
1 'polypeptide(L)'
;MNLHCRSTIQILTILILSVTLNNYGYVSASAVAIRSSTKSRRSEDVVVDVSSTTATPPKAETAMMKSTTAPSATTATSPTTQPTASSNPIVQLLTYVKDSMVNFKNGLGQMSTDSKRCNSIRQKQRTHAKANGFSRPRGVKGIQVGGISYEEYDFLRKGLVDRNKLLAVSVVMLCLPNYFVYYLWSFPDMLPSPFLKEKELREISRERCHAVIKTLLDIEKGARVAPWTAKLNPLGGKATQRAMDRLANFGDLACRDFQENGAVGPTGGRVILQKLQGELYTKEAPGKKDLLLPASVIPKQVMKGLGKVIGADPLNKGSSPFGVGVVKHIESVTMADEFIVNNMVDVNSIDSTLLAEACSARLIGGDGWTDEERREALVAWLEETEIAPREATKNGEGYFNGNLARAALMCYNAVDAVRDSRSDSKMLRLMYQGQQKSSPVPL
;
A
#
# COMPACT_ATOMS: atom_id res chain seq x y z
N MET A 1 -10.31 -30.98 32.05
CA MET A 1 -9.57 -29.93 31.32
C MET A 1 -10.45 -29.18 30.32
N ASN A 2 -11.54 -28.53 30.78
CA ASN A 2 -12.45 -27.78 29.90
C ASN A 2 -13.17 -26.65 30.67
N LEU A 3 -12.41 -25.73 31.28
CA LEU A 3 -13.00 -24.60 32.03
C LEU A 3 -12.23 -23.27 31.93
N HIS A 4 -11.28 -23.12 31.00
CA HIS A 4 -10.56 -21.84 30.80
C HIS A 4 -10.81 -21.15 29.46
N CYS A 5 -11.64 -21.71 28.58
CA CYS A 5 -11.91 -21.09 27.26
C CYS A 5 -13.11 -20.13 27.23
N ARG A 6 -13.97 -20.11 28.27
CA ARG A 6 -15.15 -19.23 28.31
C ARG A 6 -14.88 -17.85 28.93
N SER A 7 -13.89 -17.74 29.82
CA SER A 7 -13.55 -16.44 30.46
C SER A 7 -12.83 -15.50 29.49
N THR A 8 -11.97 -16.04 28.61
CA THR A 8 -11.26 -15.26 27.58
C THR A 8 -12.20 -14.68 26.52
N ILE A 9 -13.29 -15.37 26.20
CA ILE A 9 -14.29 -14.89 25.22
C ILE A 9 -15.15 -13.76 25.82
N GLN A 10 -15.45 -13.81 27.13
CA GLN A 10 -16.15 -12.69 27.80
C GLN A 10 -15.26 -11.45 27.96
N ILE A 11 -13.97 -11.62 28.23
CA ILE A 11 -13.01 -10.50 28.26
C ILE A 11 -12.83 -9.89 26.86
N LEU A 12 -12.82 -10.71 25.81
CA LEU A 12 -12.70 -10.23 24.42
C LEU A 12 -13.96 -9.51 23.92
N THR A 13 -15.15 -9.86 24.44
CA THR A 13 -16.42 -9.23 24.06
C THR A 13 -16.66 -7.90 24.80
N ILE A 14 -16.04 -7.72 25.98
CA ILE A 14 -16.07 -6.45 26.74
C ILE A 14 -15.06 -5.42 26.18
N LEU A 15 -14.09 -5.84 25.37
CA LEU A 15 -13.06 -4.98 24.78
C LEU A 15 -13.39 -4.51 23.35
N ILE A 16 -14.65 -4.56 22.93
CA ILE A 16 -15.17 -3.67 21.88
C ILE A 16 -15.54 -2.35 22.55
N LEU A 17 -14.51 -1.65 23.05
CA LEU A 17 -14.64 -0.25 23.44
C LEU A 17 -14.74 0.56 22.15
N SER A 18 -15.93 1.14 21.92
CA SER A 18 -16.11 2.22 20.95
C SER A 18 -15.23 3.41 21.36
N VAL A 19 -13.98 3.42 20.89
CA VAL A 19 -13.11 4.61 20.94
C VAL A 19 -13.58 5.53 19.82
N THR A 20 -14.67 6.26 20.07
CA THR A 20 -14.98 7.48 19.31
C THR A 20 -14.04 8.57 19.78
N LEU A 21 -13.00 8.86 18.99
CA LEU A 21 -12.18 10.06 19.12
C LEU A 21 -13.07 11.30 18.93
N ASN A 22 -13.46 11.95 20.01
CA ASN A 22 -14.13 13.24 19.93
C ASN A 22 -13.10 14.35 19.66
N ASN A 23 -13.49 15.38 18.89
CA ASN A 23 -12.61 16.39 18.26
C ASN A 23 -11.81 17.32 19.23
N TYR A 24 -11.72 17.02 20.53
CA TYR A 24 -11.10 17.90 21.54
C TYR A 24 -10.06 17.23 22.45
N GLY A 25 -9.55 16.04 22.11
CA GLY A 25 -8.29 15.56 22.70
C GLY A 25 -8.31 15.16 24.19
N TYR A 26 -9.47 14.86 24.78
CA TYR A 26 -9.56 14.22 26.10
C TYR A 26 -10.16 12.81 26.00
N VAL A 27 -9.52 11.84 26.65
CA VAL A 27 -10.02 10.48 26.82
C VAL A 27 -10.96 10.48 28.03
N SER A 28 -12.26 10.31 27.80
CA SER A 28 -13.22 10.01 28.87
C SER A 28 -13.73 8.58 28.66
N ALA A 29 -13.50 7.72 29.65
CA ALA A 29 -14.10 6.40 29.71
C ALA A 29 -15.43 6.53 30.46
N SER A 30 -16.56 6.34 29.78
CA SER A 30 -17.86 6.18 30.42
C SER A 30 -18.45 4.84 29.99
N ALA A 31 -18.68 3.97 30.96
CA ALA A 31 -19.37 2.70 30.75
C ALA A 31 -20.88 2.96 30.70
N VAL A 32 -21.48 2.80 29.52
CA VAL A 32 -22.95 2.80 29.37
C VAL A 32 -23.40 1.36 29.17
N ALA A 33 -24.03 0.79 30.20
CA ALA A 33 -24.68 -0.52 30.12
C ALA A 33 -26.01 -0.37 29.38
N ILE A 34 -26.06 -0.76 28.11
CA ILE A 34 -27.32 -0.84 27.36
C ILE A 34 -27.88 -2.25 27.48
N ARG A 35 -28.93 -2.38 28.30
CA ARG A 35 -29.74 -3.59 28.45
C ARG A 35 -30.76 -3.62 27.30
N SER A 36 -30.64 -4.59 26.39
CA SER A 36 -31.57 -4.76 25.28
C SER A 36 -32.95 -5.20 25.78
N SER A 37 -33.97 -4.37 25.56
CA SER A 37 -35.38 -4.72 25.71
C SER A 37 -36.10 -4.41 24.41
N THR A 38 -36.65 -5.45 23.79
CA THR A 38 -37.48 -5.39 22.59
C THR A 38 -38.89 -4.88 22.91
N LYS A 39 -39.32 -3.74 22.34
CA LYS A 39 -40.75 -3.50 22.03
C LYS A 39 -41.01 -2.31 21.09
N SER A 40 -41.62 -2.64 19.95
CA SER A 40 -42.82 -2.04 19.32
C SER A 40 -42.99 -0.51 19.15
N ARG A 41 -43.11 -0.11 17.87
CA ARG A 41 -43.95 0.96 17.26
C ARG A 41 -44.63 1.99 18.19
N ARG A 42 -44.45 3.29 17.89
CA ARG A 42 -45.48 4.19 17.31
C ARG A 42 -44.86 5.54 16.87
N SER A 43 -45.44 6.09 15.80
CA SER A 43 -45.19 7.42 15.21
C SER A 43 -45.64 8.56 16.13
N GLU A 44 -44.96 9.71 16.06
CA GLU A 44 -45.58 11.03 16.20
C GLU A 44 -44.66 12.13 15.67
N ASP A 45 -45.26 13.02 14.87
CA ASP A 45 -44.68 14.21 14.27
C ASP A 45 -44.43 15.29 15.34
N VAL A 46 -43.27 15.98 15.26
CA VAL A 46 -43.10 17.28 15.90
C VAL A 46 -42.37 18.22 14.95
N VAL A 47 -43.14 19.19 14.46
CA VAL A 47 -42.68 20.39 13.76
C VAL A 47 -42.08 21.33 14.81
N VAL A 48 -40.82 21.76 14.61
CA VAL A 48 -40.31 22.98 15.25
C VAL A 48 -39.63 23.82 14.19
N ASP A 49 -40.29 24.94 13.91
CA ASP A 49 -39.88 26.04 13.06
C ASP A 49 -39.07 27.02 13.91
N VAL A 50 -37.84 27.35 13.51
CA VAL A 50 -37.09 28.50 14.05
C VAL A 50 -36.32 29.17 12.93
N SER A 51 -36.87 30.30 12.47
CA SER A 51 -36.19 31.31 11.69
C SER A 51 -35.33 32.21 12.58
N SER A 52 -34.09 32.52 12.19
CA SER A 52 -33.48 33.83 12.47
C SER A 52 -32.37 34.19 11.47
N THR A 53 -32.74 35.15 10.63
CA THR A 53 -32.03 36.34 10.12
C THR A 53 -30.51 36.52 10.36
N THR A 54 -29.80 36.54 9.23
CA THR A 54 -28.77 37.48 8.76
C THR A 54 -28.08 38.46 9.73
N ALA A 55 -26.73 38.44 9.73
CA ALA A 55 -25.91 39.64 9.83
C ALA A 55 -24.53 39.45 9.16
N THR A 56 -24.20 40.38 8.26
CA THR A 56 -22.89 40.69 7.64
C THR A 56 -22.74 42.23 7.78
N PRO A 57 -21.58 42.91 7.57
CA PRO A 57 -20.17 42.51 7.35
C PRO A 57 -19.24 43.36 8.31
N PRO A 58 -17.97 43.84 8.06
CA PRO A 58 -17.28 44.22 6.81
C PRO A 58 -15.88 43.61 6.55
N LYS A 59 -15.45 43.82 5.29
CA LYS A 59 -14.11 43.65 4.72
C LYS A 59 -13.07 44.61 5.34
N ALA A 60 -11.81 44.18 5.39
CA ALA A 60 -10.66 45.04 5.11
C ALA A 60 -9.49 44.21 4.55
N GLU A 61 -8.94 44.69 3.45
CA GLU A 61 -7.68 44.28 2.82
C GLU A 61 -6.48 44.57 3.75
N THR A 62 -5.37 43.86 3.58
CA THR A 62 -4.05 44.44 3.24
C THR A 62 -3.05 43.31 2.99
N ALA A 63 -2.34 43.41 1.86
CA ALA A 63 -1.24 42.57 1.46
C ALA A 63 -0.02 42.69 2.38
N MET A 64 0.71 41.60 2.59
CA MET A 64 2.16 41.70 2.83
C MET A 64 2.89 40.44 2.35
N MET A 65 3.57 40.60 1.22
CA MET A 65 4.76 39.84 0.82
C MET A 65 5.80 39.90 1.96
N LYS A 66 6.30 38.76 2.41
CA LYS A 66 7.72 38.65 2.79
C LYS A 66 8.23 37.21 2.85
N SER A 67 9.32 37.03 2.10
CA SER A 67 10.48 36.19 2.37
C SER A 67 10.33 34.68 2.22
N THR A 68 10.71 34.24 1.03
CA THR A 68 11.43 33.00 0.74
C THR A 68 12.52 32.74 1.78
N THR A 69 12.42 31.63 2.52
CA THR A 69 13.53 31.06 3.27
C THR A 69 13.68 29.62 2.77
N ALA A 70 14.78 29.36 2.09
CA ALA A 70 15.16 28.05 1.58
C ALA A 70 15.17 27.02 2.72
N PRO A 71 14.71 25.77 2.50
CA PRO A 71 15.02 24.70 3.42
C PRO A 71 16.51 24.39 3.31
N SER A 72 17.21 24.56 4.44
CA SER A 72 18.60 24.19 4.63
C SER A 72 18.88 22.79 4.09
N ALA A 73 19.88 22.70 3.22
CA ALA A 73 20.50 21.46 2.82
C ALA A 73 20.86 20.66 4.07
N THR A 74 20.19 19.52 4.25
CA THR A 74 20.58 18.53 5.24
C THR A 74 21.78 17.81 4.65
N THR A 75 22.97 18.15 5.13
CA THR A 75 24.21 17.46 4.80
C THR A 75 24.06 15.98 5.14
N ALA A 76 23.79 15.17 4.12
CA ALA A 76 23.82 13.72 4.21
C ALA A 76 25.26 13.30 4.54
N THR A 77 25.54 13.15 5.82
CA THR A 77 26.77 12.53 6.29
C THR A 77 26.52 11.03 6.29
N SER A 78 26.87 10.36 5.20
CA SER A 78 26.91 8.90 5.15
C SER A 78 27.95 8.42 6.17
N PRO A 79 27.60 7.59 7.17
CA PRO A 79 28.60 6.96 8.00
C PRO A 79 29.28 5.87 7.15
N THR A 80 30.43 6.20 6.58
CA THR A 80 31.37 5.21 6.05
C THR A 80 32.02 4.53 7.25
N THR A 81 31.35 3.53 7.82
CA THR A 81 31.90 2.73 8.91
C THR A 81 32.87 1.71 8.33
N GLN A 82 34.14 2.11 8.15
CA GLN A 82 35.24 1.15 8.18
C GLN A 82 35.41 0.66 9.63
N PRO A 83 35.71 -0.63 9.86
CA PRO A 83 35.85 -1.17 11.20
C PRO A 83 37.23 -0.84 11.75
N THR A 84 37.35 0.23 12.53
CA THR A 84 38.53 0.45 13.38
C THR A 84 38.23 0.10 14.84
N ALA A 85 39.01 -0.86 15.33
CA ALA A 85 39.51 -1.02 16.69
C ALA A 85 38.49 -1.20 17.84
N SER A 86 38.47 -2.43 18.36
CA SER A 86 38.11 -2.85 19.73
C SER A 86 37.48 -1.77 20.64
N SER A 87 36.25 -1.38 20.37
CA SER A 87 35.48 -0.58 21.33
C SER A 87 34.93 -1.51 22.40
N ASN A 88 35.13 -1.13 23.66
CA ASN A 88 34.66 -1.87 24.83
C ASN A 88 33.15 -2.19 24.66
N PRO A 89 32.72 -3.46 24.80
CA PRO A 89 31.32 -3.86 24.58
C PRO A 89 30.34 -3.08 25.46
N ILE A 90 30.77 -2.61 26.63
CA ILE A 90 29.96 -1.74 27.51
C ILE A 90 29.70 -0.38 26.85
N VAL A 91 30.72 0.20 26.21
CA VAL A 91 30.60 1.47 25.49
C VAL A 91 29.70 1.30 24.26
N GLN A 92 29.81 0.18 23.54
CA GLN A 92 28.89 -0.12 22.44
C GLN A 92 27.44 -0.25 22.92
N LEU A 93 27.20 -0.95 24.03
CA LEU A 93 25.86 -1.10 24.61
C LEU A 93 25.28 0.24 25.08
N LEU A 94 26.07 1.04 25.80
CA LEU A 94 25.64 2.37 26.26
C LEU A 94 25.35 3.31 25.09
N THR A 95 26.18 3.26 24.03
CA THR A 95 25.97 4.04 22.81
C THR A 95 24.69 3.60 22.11
N TYR A 96 24.48 2.28 21.97
CA TYR A 96 23.26 1.73 21.38
C TYR A 96 21.99 2.13 22.15
N VAL A 97 22.00 2.06 23.48
CA VAL A 97 20.85 2.48 24.32
C VAL A 97 20.60 3.98 24.19
N LYS A 98 21.66 4.79 24.20
CA LYS A 98 21.55 6.24 24.03
C LYS A 98 20.97 6.59 22.66
N ASP A 99 21.50 6.00 21.59
CA ASP A 99 21.03 6.23 20.22
C ASP A 99 19.58 5.78 20.06
N SER A 100 19.21 4.65 20.65
CA SER A 100 17.83 4.17 20.68
C SER A 100 16.88 5.16 21.37
N MET A 101 17.28 5.71 22.52
CA MET A 101 16.49 6.73 23.23
C MET A 101 16.37 8.04 22.44
N VAL A 102 17.45 8.49 21.80
CA VAL A 102 17.45 9.69 20.96
C VAL A 102 16.55 9.51 19.75
N ASN A 103 16.67 8.38 19.05
CA ASN A 103 15.81 8.05 17.90
C ASN A 103 14.33 7.96 18.31
N PHE A 104 14.05 7.37 19.47
CA PHE A 104 12.70 7.31 20.00
C PHE A 104 12.13 8.70 20.31
N LYS A 105 12.90 9.57 20.98
CA LYS A 105 12.51 10.95 21.27
C LYS A 105 12.26 11.74 19.98
N ASN A 106 13.16 11.60 18.99
CA ASN A 106 13.03 12.27 17.70
C ASN A 106 11.79 11.80 16.94
N GLY A 107 11.53 10.49 16.90
CA GLY A 107 10.33 9.93 16.27
C GLY A 107 9.04 10.42 16.91
N LEU A 108 8.99 10.54 18.24
CA LEU A 108 7.84 11.13 18.95
C LEU A 108 7.66 12.63 18.60
N GLY A 109 8.76 13.38 18.53
CA GLY A 109 8.74 14.79 18.12
C GLY A 109 8.23 14.98 16.68
N GLN A 110 8.70 14.12 15.77
CA GLN A 110 8.26 14.10 14.38
C GLN A 110 6.77 13.76 14.29
N MET A 111 6.30 12.71 14.97
CA MET A 111 4.86 12.37 15.01
C MET A 111 3.97 13.51 15.53
N SER A 112 4.42 14.27 16.53
CA SER A 112 3.68 15.43 17.03
C SER A 112 3.58 16.52 15.97
N THR A 113 4.69 16.77 15.25
CA THR A 113 4.76 17.72 14.13
C THR A 113 3.87 17.25 12.98
N ASP A 114 3.89 15.95 12.65
CA ASP A 114 3.08 15.35 11.61
C ASP A 114 1.58 15.41 11.92
N SER A 115 1.22 15.26 13.20
CA SER A 115 -0.15 15.44 13.67
C SER A 115 -0.65 16.87 13.44
N LYS A 116 0.20 17.89 13.70
CA LYS A 116 -0.11 19.29 13.41
C LYS A 116 -0.25 19.53 11.91
N ARG A 117 0.67 19.00 11.10
CA ARG A 117 0.62 19.08 9.62
C ARG A 117 -0.66 18.43 9.09
N CYS A 118 -1.02 17.24 9.56
CA CYS A 118 -2.28 16.56 9.22
C CYS A 118 -3.51 17.43 9.51
N ASN A 119 -3.54 18.09 10.67
CA ASN A 119 -4.66 18.95 11.04
C ASN A 119 -4.74 20.20 10.15
N SER A 120 -3.60 20.80 9.80
CA SER A 120 -3.54 21.91 8.84
C SER A 120 -4.07 21.52 7.46
N ILE A 121 -3.64 20.38 6.93
CA ILE A 121 -4.12 19.87 5.63
C ILE A 121 -5.63 19.60 5.69
N ARG A 122 -6.12 18.96 6.76
CA ARG A 122 -7.57 18.72 6.95
C ARG A 122 -8.36 20.03 7.06
N GLN A 123 -7.76 21.08 7.60
CA GLN A 123 -8.37 22.41 7.63
C GLN A 123 -8.49 22.99 6.21
N LYS A 124 -7.44 22.88 5.37
CA LYS A 124 -7.49 23.27 3.94
C LYS A 124 -8.60 22.54 3.18
N GLN A 125 -8.71 21.23 3.40
CA GLN A 125 -9.78 20.44 2.80
C GLN A 125 -11.16 20.94 3.26
N ARG A 126 -11.36 21.17 4.57
CA ARG A 126 -12.62 21.73 5.10
C ARG A 126 -12.95 23.10 4.52
N THR A 127 -11.98 23.98 4.33
CA THR A 127 -12.20 25.30 3.72
C THR A 127 -12.59 25.17 2.25
N HIS A 128 -11.93 24.28 1.51
CA HIS A 128 -12.27 23.99 0.11
C HIS A 128 -13.68 23.40 -0.03
N ALA A 129 -14.02 22.43 0.82
CA ALA A 129 -15.37 21.83 0.85
C ALA A 129 -16.46 22.88 1.15
N LYS A 130 -16.21 23.78 2.11
CA LYS A 130 -17.14 24.88 2.42
C LYS A 130 -17.29 25.85 1.25
N ALA A 131 -16.19 26.21 0.58
CA ALA A 131 -16.23 27.12 -0.57
C ALA A 131 -17.04 26.55 -1.74
N ASN A 132 -17.00 25.23 -1.95
CA ASN A 132 -17.72 24.56 -3.03
C ASN A 132 -19.10 24.02 -2.62
N GLY A 133 -19.62 24.40 -1.44
CA GLY A 133 -20.97 24.00 -1.00
C GLY A 133 -21.13 22.54 -0.56
N PHE A 134 -20.03 21.81 -0.32
CA PHE A 134 -20.10 20.43 0.17
C PHE A 134 -20.32 20.40 1.69
N SER A 135 -21.49 19.91 2.13
CA SER A 135 -21.90 19.88 3.55
C SER A 135 -21.02 18.99 4.42
N ARG A 136 -20.62 17.82 3.89
CA ARG A 136 -19.56 16.97 4.43
C ARG A 136 -18.92 16.15 3.30
N PRO A 137 -17.60 16.16 3.19
CA PRO A 137 -16.91 15.39 2.18
C PRO A 137 -16.82 13.92 2.61
N ARG A 138 -17.47 13.04 1.84
CA ARG A 138 -17.35 11.58 1.95
C ARG A 138 -16.32 11.10 0.94
N GLY A 139 -15.04 11.14 1.31
CA GLY A 139 -14.04 10.30 0.66
C GLY A 139 -14.06 8.89 1.25
N VAL A 140 -13.62 7.89 0.48
CA VAL A 140 -13.74 6.45 0.81
C VAL A 140 -13.08 6.07 2.15
N LYS A 141 -12.15 6.87 2.69
CA LYS A 141 -11.53 6.67 4.03
C LYS A 141 -11.33 7.98 4.80
N GLY A 142 -12.18 8.98 4.59
CA GLY A 142 -12.13 10.26 5.32
C GLY A 142 -11.07 11.27 4.84
N ILE A 143 -10.43 11.02 3.70
CA ILE A 143 -9.59 11.99 2.97
C ILE A 143 -10.46 12.65 1.90
N GLN A 144 -10.56 13.97 1.91
CA GLN A 144 -11.36 14.71 0.92
C GLN A 144 -10.62 14.76 -0.42
N VAL A 145 -11.35 14.58 -1.52
CA VAL A 145 -10.81 14.73 -2.87
C VAL A 145 -10.93 16.21 -3.24
N GLY A 146 -9.81 16.92 -3.32
CA GLY A 146 -9.76 18.34 -3.71
C GLY A 146 -9.22 19.31 -2.65
N GLY A 147 -8.68 20.44 -3.12
CA GLY A 147 -8.18 21.54 -2.29
C GLY A 147 -6.83 21.28 -1.60
N ILE A 148 -6.12 20.21 -1.99
CA ILE A 148 -4.81 19.83 -1.48
C ILE A 148 -3.94 19.31 -2.62
N SER A 149 -2.62 19.42 -2.46
CA SER A 149 -1.63 18.86 -3.38
C SER A 149 -1.52 17.32 -3.25
N TYR A 150 -0.89 16.67 -4.23
CA TYR A 150 -0.61 15.23 -4.17
C TYR A 150 0.33 14.86 -3.02
N GLU A 151 1.32 15.71 -2.71
CA GLU A 151 2.20 15.52 -1.55
C GLU A 151 1.42 15.53 -0.24
N GLU A 152 0.50 16.48 -0.06
CA GLU A 152 -0.37 16.54 1.11
C GLU A 152 -1.32 15.35 1.21
N TYR A 153 -1.80 14.85 0.06
CA TYR A 153 -2.61 13.65 0.00
C TYR A 153 -1.81 12.41 0.44
N ASP A 154 -0.62 12.22 -0.12
CA ASP A 154 0.26 11.09 0.23
C ASP A 154 0.65 11.14 1.71
N PHE A 155 0.96 12.34 2.22
CA PHE A 155 1.24 12.57 3.63
C PHE A 155 0.06 12.16 4.53
N LEU A 156 -1.17 12.54 4.19
CA LEU A 156 -2.37 12.11 4.93
C LEU A 156 -2.58 10.59 4.88
N ARG A 157 -2.29 9.96 3.73
CA ARG A 157 -2.39 8.51 3.56
C ARG A 157 -1.39 7.78 4.46
N LYS A 158 -0.11 8.20 4.45
CA LYS A 158 0.93 7.66 5.34
C LYS A 158 0.58 7.87 6.81
N GLY A 159 0.13 9.07 7.17
CA GLY A 159 -0.32 9.37 8.54
C GLY A 159 -1.48 8.50 9.02
N LEU A 160 -2.38 8.06 8.13
CA LEU A 160 -3.43 7.09 8.47
C LEU A 160 -2.85 5.70 8.77
N VAL A 161 -1.88 5.24 7.98
CA VAL A 161 -1.19 3.97 8.20
C VAL A 161 -0.44 4.00 9.53
N ASP A 162 0.29 5.08 9.80
CA ASP A 162 1.05 5.25 11.04
C ASP A 162 0.16 5.28 12.27
N ARG A 163 -1.01 5.92 12.20
CA ARG A 163 -2.01 5.87 13.28
C ARG A 163 -2.52 4.46 13.54
N ASN A 164 -2.76 3.67 12.49
CA ASN A 164 -3.18 2.27 12.64
C ASN A 164 -2.05 1.41 13.23
N LYS A 165 -0.80 1.67 12.84
CA LYS A 165 0.39 1.05 13.43
C LYS A 165 0.53 1.38 14.91
N LEU A 166 0.42 2.66 15.28
CA LEU A 166 0.43 3.11 16.68
C LEU A 166 -0.67 2.45 17.50
N LEU A 167 -1.91 2.41 16.98
CA LEU A 167 -3.01 1.76 17.68
C LEU A 167 -2.70 0.27 17.92
N ALA A 168 -2.19 -0.43 16.92
CA ALA A 168 -1.81 -1.83 17.06
C ALA A 168 -0.68 -2.00 18.11
N VAL A 169 0.35 -1.16 18.07
CA VAL A 169 1.45 -1.15 19.05
C VAL A 169 0.91 -0.88 20.47
N SER A 170 0.01 0.10 20.64
CA SER A 170 -0.63 0.39 21.92
C SER A 170 -1.46 -0.77 22.44
N VAL A 171 -2.22 -1.45 21.56
CA VAL A 171 -3.00 -2.64 21.94
C VAL A 171 -2.07 -3.77 22.38
N VAL A 172 -0.98 -4.04 21.66
CA VAL A 172 -0.02 -5.07 22.08
C VAL A 172 0.65 -4.69 23.40
N MET A 173 1.02 -3.42 23.59
CA MET A 173 1.59 -2.93 24.84
C MET A 173 0.63 -3.13 26.02
N LEU A 174 -0.66 -2.84 25.84
CA LEU A 174 -1.68 -2.96 26.89
C LEU A 174 -2.08 -4.42 27.16
N CYS A 175 -2.26 -5.22 26.11
CA CYS A 175 -2.76 -6.60 26.23
C CYS A 175 -1.65 -7.61 26.49
N LEU A 176 -0.43 -7.35 26.03
CA LEU A 176 0.71 -8.27 26.08
C LEU A 176 2.01 -7.55 26.49
N PRO A 177 2.05 -6.85 27.65
CA PRO A 177 3.19 -6.04 28.05
C PRO A 177 4.49 -6.85 28.16
N ASN A 178 4.41 -8.10 28.62
CA ASN A 178 5.58 -8.99 28.75
C ASN A 178 6.15 -9.45 27.39
N TYR A 179 5.35 -9.40 26.32
CA TYR A 179 5.76 -9.79 24.98
C TYR A 179 6.01 -8.59 24.07
N PHE A 180 5.75 -7.37 24.54
CA PHE A 180 5.81 -6.15 23.73
C PHE A 180 7.17 -5.95 23.07
N VAL A 181 8.26 -6.11 23.83
CA VAL A 181 9.63 -5.96 23.32
C VAL A 181 9.94 -7.00 22.25
N TYR A 182 9.60 -8.27 22.50
CA TYR A 182 9.77 -9.35 21.53
C TYR A 182 8.91 -9.14 20.27
N TYR A 183 7.71 -8.59 20.43
CA TYR A 183 6.82 -8.27 19.33
C TYR A 183 7.42 -7.17 18.44
N LEU A 184 7.91 -6.07 19.02
CA LEU A 184 8.58 -5.02 18.25
C LEU A 184 9.86 -5.52 17.58
N TRP A 185 10.60 -6.39 18.24
CA TRP A 185 11.81 -6.99 17.67
C TRP A 185 11.50 -7.96 16.51
N SER A 186 10.41 -8.73 16.62
CA SER A 186 9.99 -9.68 15.59
C SER A 186 9.30 -9.00 14.40
N PHE A 187 8.67 -7.85 14.62
CA PHE A 187 7.89 -7.11 13.63
C PHE A 187 8.28 -5.63 13.61
N PRO A 188 9.53 -5.29 13.23
CA PRO A 188 9.99 -3.90 13.22
C PRO A 188 9.12 -3.01 12.31
N ASP A 189 8.58 -3.57 11.22
CA ASP A 189 7.70 -2.87 10.27
C ASP A 189 6.36 -2.39 10.87
N MET A 190 5.98 -2.88 12.05
CA MET A 190 4.80 -2.42 12.80
C MET A 190 5.04 -1.06 13.46
N LEU A 191 6.28 -0.58 13.49
CA LEU A 191 6.57 0.76 13.95
C LEU A 191 6.09 1.80 12.92
N PRO A 192 5.60 2.95 13.38
CA PRO A 192 5.28 4.08 12.51
C PRO A 192 6.47 4.54 11.69
N SER A 193 6.21 5.14 10.53
CA SER A 193 7.24 5.57 9.59
C SER A 193 8.38 6.42 10.21
N PRO A 194 8.17 7.33 11.20
CA PRO A 194 9.27 8.07 11.82
C PRO A 194 10.29 7.23 12.61
N PHE A 195 9.96 5.97 12.91
CA PHE A 195 10.85 5.03 13.60
C PHE A 195 11.43 3.98 12.67
N LEU A 196 10.98 3.91 11.42
CA LEU A 196 11.50 3.00 10.43
C LEU A 196 12.69 3.65 9.73
N LYS A 197 13.78 2.91 9.63
CA LYS A 197 14.88 3.31 8.75
C LYS A 197 14.41 3.13 7.32
N GLU A 198 14.51 4.19 6.51
CA GLU A 198 14.27 4.08 5.08
C GLU A 198 15.20 3.03 4.48
N LYS A 199 14.59 2.15 3.69
CA LYS A 199 15.30 1.06 3.05
C LYS A 199 15.83 1.56 1.71
N GLU A 200 17.11 1.29 1.44
CA GLU A 200 17.71 1.67 0.16
C GLU A 200 16.98 0.97 -1.00
N LEU A 201 16.76 1.69 -2.11
CA LEU A 201 16.07 1.17 -3.29
C LEU A 201 16.70 -0.13 -3.81
N ARG A 202 18.03 -0.23 -3.72
CA ARG A 202 18.81 -1.41 -4.08
C ARG A 202 18.44 -2.63 -3.23
N GLU A 203 18.23 -2.45 -1.92
CA GLU A 203 17.85 -3.53 -1.02
C GLU A 203 16.40 -3.97 -1.27
N ILE A 204 15.48 -3.02 -1.51
CA ILE A 204 14.11 -3.31 -1.93
C ILE A 204 14.12 -4.12 -3.25
N SER A 205 14.91 -3.68 -4.24
CA SER A 205 15.03 -4.36 -5.54
C SER A 205 15.50 -5.81 -5.37
N ARG A 206 16.52 -6.07 -4.54
CA ARG A 206 16.99 -7.44 -4.24
C ARG A 206 15.91 -8.32 -3.63
N GLU A 207 15.17 -7.81 -2.66
CA GLU A 207 14.11 -8.59 -2.01
C GLU A 207 12.94 -8.88 -2.95
N ARG A 208 12.53 -7.89 -3.75
CA ARG A 208 11.53 -8.07 -4.81
C ARG A 208 11.97 -9.14 -5.80
N CYS A 209 13.21 -9.05 -6.25
CA CYS A 209 13.82 -10.03 -7.16
C CYS A 209 13.78 -11.45 -6.58
N HIS A 210 14.24 -11.62 -5.35
CA HIS A 210 14.19 -12.92 -4.67
C HIS A 210 12.74 -13.43 -4.51
N ALA A 211 11.80 -12.55 -4.17
CA ALA A 211 10.38 -12.90 -4.05
C ALA A 211 9.77 -13.35 -5.39
N VAL A 212 10.11 -12.68 -6.50
CA VAL A 212 9.67 -13.07 -7.85
C VAL A 212 10.23 -14.43 -8.24
N ILE A 213 11.56 -14.64 -8.14
CA ILE A 213 12.20 -15.93 -8.48
C ILE A 213 11.59 -17.05 -7.66
N LYS A 214 11.43 -16.84 -6.34
CA LYS A 214 10.81 -17.82 -5.44
C LYS A 214 9.37 -18.14 -5.84
N THR A 215 8.63 -17.14 -6.33
CA THR A 215 7.25 -17.33 -6.80
C THR A 215 7.21 -18.16 -8.08
N LEU A 216 8.11 -17.90 -9.03
CA LEU A 216 8.24 -18.71 -10.25
C LEU A 216 8.60 -20.17 -9.90
N LEU A 217 9.50 -20.38 -8.94
CA LEU A 217 9.83 -21.72 -8.43
C LEU A 217 8.65 -22.38 -7.71
N ASP A 218 7.88 -21.63 -6.93
CA ASP A 218 6.68 -22.14 -6.25
C ASP A 218 5.58 -22.54 -7.26
N ILE A 219 5.46 -21.82 -8.38
CA ILE A 219 4.58 -22.16 -9.50
C ILE A 219 5.04 -23.48 -10.15
N GLU A 220 6.32 -23.56 -10.52
CA GLU A 220 6.89 -24.74 -11.17
C GLU A 220 6.79 -25.99 -10.29
N LYS A 221 7.14 -25.86 -9.01
CA LYS A 221 7.01 -26.94 -8.03
C LYS A 221 5.56 -27.33 -7.83
N GLY A 222 4.64 -26.37 -7.75
CA GLY A 222 3.22 -26.65 -7.60
C GLY A 222 2.60 -27.33 -8.82
N ALA A 223 3.18 -27.14 -10.01
CA ALA A 223 2.73 -27.77 -11.25
C ALA A 223 3.24 -29.22 -11.38
N ARG A 224 4.43 -29.53 -10.84
CA ARG A 224 5.07 -30.85 -10.99
C ARG A 224 5.00 -31.76 -9.78
N VAL A 225 4.92 -31.19 -8.57
CA VAL A 225 5.00 -31.94 -7.31
C VAL A 225 3.70 -31.83 -6.56
N ALA A 226 3.02 -32.96 -6.39
CA ALA A 226 1.81 -33.03 -5.58
C ALA A 226 2.10 -32.53 -4.14
N PRO A 227 1.24 -31.67 -3.57
CA PRO A 227 1.40 -31.21 -2.20
C PRO A 227 1.37 -32.41 -1.25
N TRP A 228 2.17 -32.37 -0.18
CA TRP A 228 2.25 -33.46 0.79
C TRP A 228 0.87 -33.82 1.38
N THR A 229 -0.03 -32.85 1.51
CA THR A 229 -1.41 -33.05 1.96
C THR A 229 -2.24 -33.93 1.03
N ALA A 230 -1.88 -34.03 -0.26
CA ALA A 230 -2.54 -34.94 -1.19
C ALA A 230 -2.29 -36.40 -0.83
N LYS A 231 -1.15 -36.72 -0.19
CA LYS A 231 -0.87 -38.07 0.33
C LYS A 231 -1.80 -38.45 1.49
N LEU A 232 -2.32 -37.47 2.22
CA LEU A 232 -3.24 -37.68 3.34
C LEU A 232 -4.71 -37.81 2.91
N ASN A 233 -5.05 -37.40 1.68
CA ASN A 233 -6.41 -37.50 1.16
C ASN A 233 -6.46 -38.39 -0.10
N PRO A 234 -6.64 -39.72 0.07
CA PRO A 234 -6.65 -40.66 -1.05
C PRO A 234 -7.81 -40.41 -2.04
N LEU A 235 -8.89 -39.74 -1.62
CA LEU A 235 -10.02 -39.39 -2.48
C LEU A 235 -9.82 -38.06 -3.24
N GLY A 236 -8.80 -37.28 -2.86
CA GLY A 236 -8.51 -35.95 -3.42
C GLY A 236 -7.59 -35.94 -4.65
N GLY A 237 -7.14 -37.10 -5.13
CA GLY A 237 -6.13 -37.20 -6.20
C GLY A 237 -6.51 -36.45 -7.48
N LYS A 238 -7.75 -36.63 -7.98
CA LYS A 238 -8.22 -35.95 -9.19
C LYS A 238 -8.27 -34.42 -9.04
N ALA A 239 -8.68 -33.91 -7.88
CA ALA A 239 -8.73 -32.48 -7.63
C ALA A 239 -7.31 -31.88 -7.55
N THR A 240 -6.38 -32.63 -6.96
CA THR A 240 -4.96 -32.26 -6.90
C THR A 240 -4.35 -32.20 -8.29
N GLN A 241 -4.58 -33.23 -9.13
CA GLN A 241 -4.08 -33.26 -10.50
C GLN A 241 -4.62 -32.08 -11.31
N ARG A 242 -5.93 -31.79 -11.24
CA ARG A 242 -6.52 -30.62 -11.91
C ARG A 242 -5.90 -29.30 -11.44
N ALA A 243 -5.55 -29.18 -10.16
CA ALA A 243 -4.89 -27.98 -9.65
C ALA A 243 -3.45 -27.86 -10.18
N MET A 244 -2.73 -28.97 -10.29
CA MET A 244 -1.40 -29.04 -10.88
C MET A 244 -1.45 -28.68 -12.38
N ASP A 245 -2.36 -29.28 -13.14
CA ASP A 245 -2.54 -29.02 -14.58
C ASP A 245 -2.91 -27.56 -14.85
N ARG A 246 -3.78 -26.96 -14.03
CA ARG A 246 -4.11 -25.53 -14.12
C ARG A 246 -2.88 -24.65 -13.91
N LEU A 247 -2.02 -25.01 -12.97
CA LEU A 247 -0.81 -24.23 -12.67
C LEU A 247 0.26 -24.41 -13.74
N ALA A 248 0.37 -25.61 -14.33
CA ALA A 248 1.22 -25.88 -15.49
C ALA A 248 0.78 -25.03 -16.69
N ASN A 249 -0.52 -25.08 -17.04
CA ASN A 249 -1.08 -24.29 -18.12
C ASN A 249 -0.89 -22.78 -17.89
N PHE A 250 -1.07 -22.32 -16.65
CA PHE A 250 -0.80 -20.93 -16.28
C PHE A 250 0.68 -20.56 -16.50
N GLY A 251 1.62 -21.42 -16.07
CA GLY A 251 3.05 -21.23 -16.29
C GLY A 251 3.41 -21.13 -17.77
N ASP A 252 2.87 -22.03 -18.59
CA ASP A 252 3.12 -22.05 -20.04
C ASP A 252 2.56 -20.81 -20.75
N LEU A 253 1.35 -20.38 -20.39
CA LEU A 253 0.74 -19.15 -20.91
C LEU A 253 1.54 -17.92 -20.50
N ALA A 254 1.88 -17.79 -19.22
CA ALA A 254 2.68 -16.67 -18.73
C ALA A 254 4.04 -16.61 -19.44
N CYS A 255 4.75 -17.73 -19.56
CA CYS A 255 6.03 -17.79 -20.28
C CYS A 255 5.90 -17.32 -21.73
N ARG A 256 4.85 -17.75 -22.43
CA ARG A 256 4.57 -17.32 -23.81
C ARG A 256 4.27 -15.83 -23.90
N ASP A 257 3.41 -15.33 -23.03
CA ASP A 257 2.98 -13.93 -23.02
C ASP A 257 4.15 -12.99 -22.74
N PHE A 258 5.00 -13.37 -21.78
CA PHE A 258 6.19 -12.60 -21.44
C PHE A 258 7.35 -12.76 -22.45
N GLN A 259 7.24 -13.63 -23.45
CA GLN A 259 8.21 -13.76 -24.55
C GLN A 259 7.76 -13.03 -25.83
N GLU A 260 6.54 -12.49 -25.85
CA GLU A 260 6.00 -11.79 -27.00
C GLU A 260 6.71 -10.45 -27.23
N ASN A 261 6.84 -10.07 -28.51
CA ASN A 261 7.39 -8.78 -28.89
C ASN A 261 6.58 -7.64 -28.26
N GLY A 262 7.27 -6.72 -27.58
CA GLY A 262 6.64 -5.59 -26.90
C GLY A 262 6.19 -5.87 -25.47
N ALA A 263 6.32 -7.11 -24.94
CA ALA A 263 6.02 -7.44 -23.54
C ALA A 263 7.19 -7.10 -22.57
N VAL A 264 7.93 -6.01 -22.84
CA VAL A 264 9.07 -5.53 -22.05
C VAL A 264 8.99 -4.01 -21.94
N GLY A 265 9.44 -3.45 -20.81
CA GLY A 265 9.52 -2.01 -20.59
C GLY A 265 8.20 -1.32 -20.22
N PRO A 266 8.13 0.02 -20.27
CA PRO A 266 7.00 0.80 -19.74
C PRO A 266 5.65 0.46 -20.37
N THR A 267 5.63 0.09 -21.65
CA THR A 267 4.39 -0.17 -22.40
C THR A 267 4.00 -1.64 -22.44
N GLY A 268 4.87 -2.57 -22.04
CA GLY A 268 4.58 -4.01 -22.20
C GLY A 268 3.45 -4.52 -21.31
N GLY A 269 3.12 -3.79 -20.25
CA GLY A 269 1.93 -4.04 -19.43
C GLY A 269 0.63 -3.99 -20.24
N ARG A 270 0.56 -3.13 -21.27
CA ARG A 270 -0.59 -3.03 -22.18
C ARG A 270 -0.84 -4.34 -22.93
N VAL A 271 0.22 -5.01 -23.39
CA VAL A 271 0.12 -6.30 -24.10
C VAL A 271 -0.53 -7.35 -23.19
N ILE A 272 -0.14 -7.39 -21.92
CA ILE A 272 -0.73 -8.30 -20.93
C ILE A 272 -2.20 -7.97 -20.66
N LEU A 273 -2.55 -6.69 -20.55
CA LEU A 273 -3.94 -6.28 -20.32
C LEU A 273 -4.85 -6.56 -21.52
N GLN A 274 -4.36 -6.38 -22.75
CA GLN A 274 -5.10 -6.73 -23.97
C GLN A 274 -5.49 -8.20 -24.00
N LYS A 275 -4.60 -9.10 -23.55
CA LYS A 275 -4.92 -10.54 -23.44
C LYS A 275 -5.95 -10.84 -22.36
N LEU A 276 -6.01 -10.02 -21.32
CA LEU A 276 -6.98 -10.12 -20.23
C LEU A 276 -8.27 -9.35 -20.50
N GLN A 277 -8.44 -8.71 -21.66
CA GLN A 277 -9.58 -7.82 -21.93
C GLN A 277 -10.94 -8.48 -21.66
N GLY A 278 -11.10 -9.77 -22.00
CA GLY A 278 -12.33 -10.53 -21.75
C GLY A 278 -12.65 -10.76 -20.26
N GLU A 279 -11.65 -10.74 -19.39
CA GLU A 279 -11.80 -10.83 -17.93
C GLU A 279 -11.85 -9.45 -17.26
N LEU A 280 -11.28 -8.43 -17.92
CA LEU A 280 -11.26 -7.05 -17.44
C LEU A 280 -12.59 -6.33 -17.66
N TYR A 281 -13.29 -6.62 -18.76
CA TYR A 281 -14.56 -5.98 -19.10
C TYR A 281 -15.71 -6.98 -18.98
N THR A 282 -16.64 -6.69 -18.08
CA THR A 282 -17.85 -7.50 -17.89
C THR A 282 -19.10 -6.72 -18.28
N LYS A 283 -20.08 -7.40 -18.87
CA LYS A 283 -21.38 -6.80 -19.21
C LYS A 283 -22.20 -6.46 -17.96
N GLU A 284 -22.04 -7.26 -16.92
CA GLU A 284 -22.71 -7.06 -15.63
C GLU A 284 -21.79 -6.31 -14.68
N ALA A 285 -22.40 -5.52 -13.78
CA ALA A 285 -21.65 -4.83 -12.74
C ALA A 285 -20.97 -5.87 -11.84
N PRO A 286 -19.63 -5.81 -11.67
CA PRO A 286 -18.93 -6.78 -10.86
C PRO A 286 -19.44 -6.73 -9.43
N GLY A 287 -19.79 -7.89 -8.86
CA GLY A 287 -20.15 -7.97 -7.46
C GLY A 287 -18.96 -7.67 -6.55
N LYS A 288 -19.20 -7.45 -5.25
CA LYS A 288 -18.12 -7.28 -4.25
C LYS A 288 -17.11 -8.44 -4.24
N LYS A 289 -17.53 -9.63 -4.68
CA LYS A 289 -16.67 -10.82 -4.78
C LYS A 289 -15.88 -10.88 -6.09
N ASP A 290 -16.35 -10.24 -7.15
CA ASP A 290 -15.70 -10.20 -8.48
C ASP A 290 -14.69 -9.04 -8.56
N LEU A 291 -14.88 -8.02 -7.72
CA LEU A 291 -13.87 -7.02 -7.37
C LEU A 291 -12.71 -7.61 -6.54
N LEU A 292 -12.89 -8.80 -5.95
CA LEU A 292 -11.79 -9.56 -5.36
C LEU A 292 -11.12 -10.34 -6.47
N LEU A 293 -9.79 -10.23 -6.56
CA LEU A 293 -8.96 -10.93 -7.55
C LEU A 293 -9.38 -12.40 -7.67
N PRO A 294 -10.10 -12.78 -8.74
CA PRO A 294 -10.76 -14.07 -8.79
C PRO A 294 -9.69 -15.15 -8.80
N ALA A 295 -9.81 -16.09 -7.87
CA ALA A 295 -8.84 -17.20 -7.74
C ALA A 295 -8.81 -18.12 -8.97
N SER A 296 -9.81 -18.01 -9.85
CA SER A 296 -9.84 -18.65 -11.17
C SER A 296 -8.85 -18.01 -12.14
N VAL A 297 -8.55 -16.72 -12.00
CA VAL A 297 -7.68 -15.94 -12.90
C VAL A 297 -6.26 -15.85 -12.35
N ILE A 298 -6.10 -15.53 -11.05
CA ILE A 298 -4.78 -15.42 -10.42
C ILE A 298 -4.54 -16.58 -9.44
N PRO A 299 -3.56 -17.47 -9.72
CA PRO A 299 -3.21 -18.54 -8.80
C PRO A 299 -2.79 -18.03 -7.41
N LYS A 300 -3.09 -18.81 -6.36
CA LYS A 300 -2.75 -18.46 -4.97
C LYS A 300 -1.24 -18.24 -4.76
N GLN A 301 -0.41 -18.96 -5.50
CA GLN A 301 1.04 -18.84 -5.52
C GLN A 301 1.46 -17.45 -5.98
N VAL A 302 0.85 -16.93 -7.06
CA VAL A 302 1.08 -15.59 -7.58
C VAL A 302 0.64 -14.54 -6.56
N MET A 303 -0.54 -14.70 -5.95
CA MET A 303 -1.02 -13.80 -4.90
C MET A 303 -0.10 -13.74 -3.68
N LYS A 304 0.41 -14.90 -3.22
CA LYS A 304 1.37 -14.99 -2.13
C LYS A 304 2.70 -14.37 -2.51
N GLY A 305 3.14 -14.56 -3.75
CA GLY A 305 4.32 -13.94 -4.32
C GLY A 305 4.23 -12.43 -4.35
N LEU A 306 3.15 -11.90 -4.94
CA LEU A 306 2.86 -10.49 -5.04
C LEU A 306 2.83 -9.81 -3.66
N GLY A 307 2.22 -10.45 -2.66
CA GLY A 307 2.24 -9.95 -1.28
C GLY A 307 3.66 -9.81 -0.70
N LYS A 308 4.58 -10.72 -1.05
CA LYS A 308 6.00 -10.60 -0.64
C LYS A 308 6.73 -9.51 -1.41
N VAL A 309 6.46 -9.35 -2.70
CA VAL A 309 7.09 -8.30 -3.54
C VAL A 309 6.66 -6.90 -3.09
N ILE A 310 5.36 -6.71 -2.81
CA ILE A 310 4.82 -5.48 -2.22
C ILE A 310 5.46 -5.24 -0.85
N GLY A 311 5.51 -6.27 -0.02
CA GLY A 311 6.10 -6.23 1.32
C GLY A 311 7.63 -6.17 1.36
N ALA A 312 8.34 -6.12 0.23
CA ALA A 312 9.78 -5.82 0.25
C ALA A 312 10.05 -4.36 0.64
N ASP A 313 9.07 -3.49 0.38
CA ASP A 313 9.09 -2.08 0.76
C ASP A 313 8.34 -1.89 2.09
N PRO A 314 9.03 -1.48 3.17
CA PRO A 314 8.41 -1.27 4.48
C PRO A 314 7.30 -0.21 4.48
N LEU A 315 7.34 0.75 3.56
CA LEU A 315 6.31 1.79 3.45
C LEU A 315 4.99 1.23 2.93
N ASN A 316 5.05 0.15 2.14
CA ASN A 316 3.86 -0.58 1.69
C ASN A 316 3.31 -1.52 2.76
N LYS A 317 4.07 -1.78 3.85
CA LYS A 317 3.60 -2.59 4.97
C LYS A 317 2.59 -1.81 5.81
N GLY A 318 1.33 -2.24 5.75
CA GLY A 318 0.28 -1.77 6.65
C GLY A 318 0.51 -2.20 8.10
N SER A 319 -0.48 -1.99 8.97
CA SER A 319 -0.41 -2.31 10.40
C SER A 319 -0.63 -3.79 10.74
N SER A 320 -0.44 -4.71 9.80
CA SER A 320 -0.69 -6.14 10.03
C SER A 320 0.61 -6.92 10.19
N PRO A 321 0.78 -7.69 11.28
CA PRO A 321 1.94 -8.58 11.44
C PRO A 321 1.92 -9.76 10.47
N PHE A 322 0.79 -10.02 9.81
CA PHE A 322 0.62 -11.13 8.86
C PHE A 322 0.95 -10.75 7.40
N GLY A 323 1.60 -9.60 7.20
CA GLY A 323 1.98 -9.08 5.90
C GLY A 323 0.90 -8.22 5.24
N VAL A 324 1.21 -7.73 4.03
CA VAL A 324 0.30 -6.87 3.27
C VAL A 324 -0.74 -7.72 2.55
N GLY A 325 -2.01 -7.52 2.87
CA GLY A 325 -3.08 -8.05 2.03
C GLY A 325 -3.03 -7.37 0.67
N VAL A 326 -2.69 -8.11 -0.39
CA VAL A 326 -2.56 -7.59 -1.77
C VAL A 326 -3.76 -6.73 -2.16
N VAL A 327 -4.98 -7.17 -1.83
CA VAL A 327 -6.21 -6.42 -2.11
C VAL A 327 -6.23 -5.05 -1.42
N LYS A 328 -5.82 -4.97 -0.15
CA LYS A 328 -5.75 -3.70 0.59
C LYS A 328 -4.68 -2.77 0.01
N HIS A 329 -3.58 -3.32 -0.49
CA HIS A 329 -2.55 -2.55 -1.18
C HIS A 329 -3.09 -1.98 -2.49
N ILE A 330 -3.75 -2.81 -3.29
CA ILE A 330 -4.39 -2.37 -4.53
C ILE A 330 -5.43 -1.29 -4.25
N GLU A 331 -6.30 -1.44 -3.24
CA GLU A 331 -7.22 -0.36 -2.84
C GLU A 331 -6.48 0.95 -2.49
N SER A 332 -5.33 0.85 -1.83
CA SER A 332 -4.50 2.03 -1.50
C SER A 332 -3.93 2.70 -2.75
N VAL A 333 -3.50 1.91 -3.73
CA VAL A 333 -3.01 2.39 -5.03
C VAL A 333 -4.16 2.97 -5.84
N THR A 334 -5.31 2.31 -5.91
CA THR A 334 -6.52 2.81 -6.60
C THR A 334 -6.92 4.18 -6.08
N MET A 335 -6.97 4.39 -4.76
CA MET A 335 -7.29 5.70 -4.19
C MET A 335 -6.28 6.79 -4.60
N ALA A 336 -5.00 6.42 -4.77
CA ALA A 336 -3.96 7.37 -5.19
C ALA A 336 -4.04 7.66 -6.69
N ASP A 337 -4.27 6.64 -7.52
CA ASP A 337 -4.51 6.79 -8.97
C ASP A 337 -5.73 7.68 -9.22
N GLU A 338 -6.85 7.39 -8.55
CA GLU A 338 -8.06 8.19 -8.63
C GLU A 338 -7.81 9.63 -8.20
N PHE A 339 -7.00 9.86 -7.15
CA PHE A 339 -6.67 11.22 -6.73
C PHE A 339 -5.86 11.97 -7.80
N ILE A 340 -4.82 11.34 -8.37
CA ILE A 340 -3.99 11.94 -9.41
C ILE A 340 -4.86 12.34 -10.61
N VAL A 341 -5.70 11.42 -11.09
CA VAL A 341 -6.55 11.64 -12.26
C VAL A 341 -7.67 12.64 -11.97
N ASN A 342 -8.38 12.51 -10.84
CA ASN A 342 -9.51 13.38 -10.52
C ASN A 342 -9.11 14.84 -10.26
N ASN A 343 -7.90 15.06 -9.73
CA ASN A 343 -7.38 16.42 -9.47
C ASN A 343 -6.47 16.93 -10.59
N MET A 344 -6.38 16.19 -11.71
CA MET A 344 -5.53 16.55 -12.86
C MET A 344 -4.10 16.91 -12.45
N VAL A 345 -3.53 16.12 -11.54
CA VAL A 345 -2.17 16.35 -11.04
C VAL A 345 -1.20 16.12 -12.20
N ASP A 346 -0.41 17.15 -12.52
CA ASP A 346 0.66 17.02 -13.52
C ASP A 346 1.75 16.08 -12.98
N VAL A 347 1.88 14.91 -13.60
CA VAL A 347 2.88 13.90 -13.23
C VAL A 347 4.29 14.46 -13.34
N ASN A 348 4.54 15.46 -14.20
CA ASN A 348 5.86 16.10 -14.34
C ASN A 348 6.22 17.01 -13.17
N SER A 349 5.23 17.52 -12.44
CA SER A 349 5.42 18.37 -11.26
C SER A 349 5.68 17.59 -9.97
N ILE A 350 5.53 16.25 -9.99
CA ILE A 350 5.75 15.41 -8.82
C ILE A 350 7.25 15.38 -8.49
N ASP A 351 7.59 15.67 -7.23
CA ASP A 351 8.95 15.59 -6.71
C ASP A 351 9.57 14.20 -6.91
N SER A 352 10.89 14.14 -7.14
CA SER A 352 11.64 12.91 -7.41
C SER A 352 11.40 11.83 -6.36
N THR A 353 11.41 12.19 -5.08
CA THR A 353 11.25 11.23 -3.98
C THR A 353 9.84 10.65 -3.96
N LEU A 354 8.83 11.53 -4.08
CA LEU A 354 7.42 11.13 -4.10
C LEU A 354 7.07 10.33 -5.37
N LEU A 355 7.70 10.65 -6.50
CA LEU A 355 7.58 9.90 -7.74
C LEU A 355 8.16 8.49 -7.58
N ALA A 356 9.35 8.36 -7.00
CA ALA A 356 9.99 7.07 -6.74
C ALA A 356 9.13 6.18 -5.82
N GLU A 357 8.57 6.74 -4.75
CA GLU A 357 7.65 6.02 -3.86
C GLU A 357 6.34 5.65 -4.55
N ALA A 358 5.75 6.56 -5.33
CA ALA A 358 4.53 6.29 -6.09
C ALA A 358 4.75 5.16 -7.11
N CYS A 359 5.88 5.17 -7.81
CA CYS A 359 6.26 4.08 -8.72
C CYS A 359 6.53 2.78 -7.95
N SER A 360 7.26 2.85 -6.83
CA SER A 360 7.56 1.69 -5.98
C SER A 360 6.29 1.00 -5.47
N ALA A 361 5.27 1.76 -5.07
CA ALA A 361 3.97 1.20 -4.65
C ALA A 361 3.25 0.44 -5.78
N ARG A 362 3.52 0.78 -7.05
CA ARG A 362 2.99 0.10 -8.24
C ARG A 362 3.94 -0.98 -8.79
N LEU A 363 5.03 -1.23 -8.07
CA LEU A 363 6.15 -2.08 -8.48
C LEU A 363 6.84 -1.62 -9.78
N ILE A 364 6.62 -0.37 -10.19
CA ILE A 364 7.23 0.24 -11.37
C ILE A 364 8.70 0.55 -11.07
N GLY A 365 9.55 0.14 -12.00
CA GLY A 365 10.96 0.48 -12.03
C GLY A 365 11.86 -0.34 -11.12
N GLY A 366 13.11 0.12 -11.01
CA GLY A 366 14.16 -0.54 -10.24
C GLY A 366 15.31 0.40 -9.91
N ASP A 367 16.38 -0.18 -9.39
CA ASP A 367 17.62 0.55 -9.15
C ASP A 367 18.18 1.11 -10.46
N GLY A 368 18.64 2.35 -10.46
CA GLY A 368 19.18 3.03 -11.65
C GLY A 368 18.15 3.50 -12.70
N TRP A 369 16.85 3.50 -12.41
CA TRP A 369 15.86 4.18 -13.25
C TRP A 369 15.95 5.71 -13.07
N THR A 370 15.77 6.46 -14.16
CA THR A 370 15.67 7.92 -14.13
C THR A 370 14.25 8.37 -13.79
N ASP A 371 14.09 9.65 -13.46
CA ASP A 371 12.77 10.21 -13.17
C ASP A 371 11.90 10.29 -14.43
N GLU A 372 12.51 10.51 -15.60
CA GLU A 372 11.82 10.50 -16.89
C GLU A 372 11.21 9.12 -17.18
N GLU A 373 11.99 8.04 -17.01
CA GLU A 373 11.49 6.66 -17.17
C GLU A 373 10.34 6.36 -16.19
N ARG A 374 10.45 6.84 -14.94
CA ARG A 374 9.39 6.70 -13.93
C ARG A 374 8.13 7.47 -14.30
N ARG A 375 8.27 8.70 -14.81
CA ARG A 375 7.13 9.52 -15.25
C ARG A 375 6.42 8.86 -16.42
N GLU A 376 7.16 8.40 -17.42
CA GLU A 376 6.61 7.68 -18.58
C GLU A 376 5.83 6.44 -18.14
N ALA A 377 6.44 5.60 -17.30
CA ALA A 377 5.80 4.38 -16.82
C ALA A 377 4.59 4.65 -15.91
N LEU A 378 4.61 5.71 -15.09
CA LEU A 378 3.47 6.11 -14.26
C LEU A 378 2.32 6.66 -15.12
N VAL A 379 2.62 7.44 -16.16
CA VAL A 379 1.60 7.90 -17.12
C VAL A 379 0.97 6.71 -17.83
N ALA A 380 1.78 5.78 -18.34
CA ALA A 380 1.27 4.55 -18.95
C ALA A 380 0.39 3.74 -17.99
N TRP A 381 0.82 3.59 -16.72
CA TRP A 381 0.00 2.93 -15.69
C TRP A 381 -1.38 3.60 -15.50
N LEU A 382 -1.40 4.93 -15.37
CA LEU A 382 -2.65 5.68 -15.15
C LEU A 382 -3.56 5.63 -16.38
N GLU A 383 -2.97 5.63 -17.57
CA GLU A 383 -3.68 5.47 -18.83
C GLU A 383 -4.45 4.14 -18.86
N GLU A 384 -3.74 3.04 -18.57
CA GLU A 384 -4.31 1.68 -18.64
C GLU A 384 -5.28 1.35 -17.50
N THR A 385 -5.14 1.97 -16.33
CA THR A 385 -5.90 1.60 -15.13
C THR A 385 -7.03 2.55 -14.76
N GLU A 386 -6.96 3.80 -15.21
CA GLU A 386 -7.95 4.82 -14.88
C GLU A 386 -8.48 5.58 -16.10
N ILE A 387 -7.61 6.15 -16.95
CA ILE A 387 -8.04 7.08 -17.99
C ILE A 387 -8.80 6.34 -19.10
N ALA A 388 -8.15 5.42 -19.83
CA ALA A 388 -8.78 4.68 -20.92
C ALA A 388 -9.99 3.86 -20.45
N PRO A 389 -9.96 3.17 -19.29
CA PRO A 389 -11.14 2.45 -18.81
C PRO A 389 -12.34 3.33 -18.48
N ARG A 390 -12.12 4.56 -17.97
CA ARG A 390 -13.22 5.51 -17.71
C ARG A 390 -13.85 5.98 -19.02
N GLU A 391 -13.06 6.18 -20.07
CA GLU A 391 -13.56 6.53 -21.39
C GLU A 391 -14.36 5.37 -22.00
N ALA A 392 -13.81 4.16 -21.97
CA ALA A 392 -14.49 2.94 -22.41
C ALA A 392 -15.83 2.72 -21.68
N THR A 393 -15.86 2.92 -20.36
CA THR A 393 -17.08 2.78 -19.55
C THR A 393 -18.12 3.84 -19.92
N LYS A 394 -17.70 5.10 -20.18
CA LYS A 394 -18.60 6.16 -20.66
C LYS A 394 -19.17 5.85 -22.04
N ASN A 395 -18.39 5.17 -22.89
CA ASN A 395 -18.79 4.74 -24.22
C ASN A 395 -19.65 3.45 -24.23
N GLY A 396 -19.91 2.87 -23.06
CA GLY A 396 -20.78 1.69 -22.92
C GLY A 396 -20.09 0.35 -23.19
N GLU A 397 -18.75 0.27 -23.13
CA GLU A 397 -17.99 -0.96 -23.34
C GLU A 397 -18.08 -1.98 -22.19
N GLY A 398 -18.85 -1.66 -21.14
CA GLY A 398 -19.09 -2.52 -19.98
C GLY A 398 -18.42 -2.00 -18.71
N TYR A 399 -18.42 -2.83 -17.68
CA TYR A 399 -17.82 -2.52 -16.38
C TYR A 399 -16.38 -3.02 -16.33
N PHE A 400 -15.46 -2.13 -15.95
CA PHE A 400 -14.03 -2.43 -15.87
C PHE A 400 -13.60 -2.95 -14.49
N ASN A 401 -12.87 -4.06 -14.46
CA ASN A 401 -12.25 -4.62 -13.26
C ASN A 401 -10.86 -4.02 -13.01
N GLY A 402 -10.84 -2.80 -12.47
CA GLY A 402 -9.60 -2.08 -12.19
C GLY A 402 -8.69 -2.73 -11.14
N ASN A 403 -9.22 -3.60 -10.27
CA ASN A 403 -8.39 -4.34 -9.31
C ASN A 403 -7.59 -5.45 -10.01
N LEU A 404 -8.24 -6.19 -10.92
CA LEU A 404 -7.58 -7.23 -11.72
C LEU A 404 -6.50 -6.61 -12.63
N ALA A 405 -6.80 -5.50 -13.30
CA ALA A 405 -5.83 -4.80 -14.14
C ALA A 405 -4.58 -4.41 -13.35
N ARG A 406 -4.75 -3.79 -12.17
CA ARG A 406 -3.63 -3.40 -11.29
C ARG A 406 -2.83 -4.60 -10.80
N ALA A 407 -3.48 -5.69 -10.41
CA ALA A 407 -2.76 -6.89 -10.00
C ALA A 407 -1.94 -7.48 -11.14
N ALA A 408 -2.51 -7.53 -12.35
CA ALA A 408 -1.80 -7.99 -13.54
C ALA A 408 -0.59 -7.10 -13.86
N LEU A 409 -0.78 -5.78 -13.88
CA LEU A 409 0.31 -4.82 -14.10
C LEU A 409 1.38 -4.87 -13.01
N MET A 410 1.01 -5.03 -11.73
CA MET A 410 1.99 -5.22 -10.66
C MET A 410 2.81 -6.50 -10.87
N CYS A 411 2.18 -7.60 -11.28
CA CYS A 411 2.89 -8.84 -11.61
C CYS A 411 3.82 -8.64 -12.80
N TYR A 412 3.35 -7.95 -13.85
CA TYR A 412 4.14 -7.57 -15.01
C TYR A 412 5.37 -6.75 -14.59
N ASN A 413 5.17 -5.63 -13.90
CA ASN A 413 6.25 -4.74 -13.48
C ASN A 413 7.25 -5.45 -12.56
N ALA A 414 6.79 -6.34 -11.69
CA ALA A 414 7.68 -7.14 -10.84
C ALA A 414 8.58 -8.07 -11.65
N VAL A 415 8.06 -8.70 -12.70
CA VAL A 415 8.83 -9.56 -13.60
C VAL A 415 9.74 -8.74 -14.51
N ASP A 416 9.26 -7.62 -15.03
CA ASP A 416 10.04 -6.70 -15.88
C ASP A 416 11.23 -6.11 -15.12
N ALA A 417 11.02 -5.64 -13.88
CA ALA A 417 12.10 -5.15 -13.01
C ALA A 417 13.16 -6.23 -12.70
N VAL A 418 12.79 -7.50 -12.73
CA VAL A 418 13.68 -8.66 -12.56
C VAL A 418 14.48 -8.96 -13.82
N ARG A 419 13.92 -8.65 -14.99
CA ARG A 419 14.58 -8.81 -16.30
C ARG A 419 15.52 -7.66 -16.61
N ASP A 420 15.28 -6.49 -16.04
CA ASP A 420 16.13 -5.32 -16.24
C ASP A 420 17.59 -5.65 -15.92
N SER A 421 18.47 -5.40 -16.88
CA SER A 421 19.91 -5.60 -16.77
C SER A 421 20.53 -4.80 -15.61
N ARG A 422 19.93 -3.67 -15.23
CA ARG A 422 20.29 -2.85 -14.08
C ARG A 422 19.96 -3.52 -12.75
N SER A 423 19.10 -4.54 -12.76
CA SER A 423 18.79 -5.30 -11.55
C SER A 423 20.06 -5.84 -10.90
N ASP A 424 20.12 -5.72 -9.59
CA ASP A 424 21.35 -5.95 -8.82
C ASP A 424 21.62 -7.45 -8.57
N SER A 425 20.68 -8.33 -8.95
CA SER A 425 20.84 -9.78 -8.80
C SER A 425 21.75 -10.36 -9.89
N LYS A 426 23.03 -10.52 -9.54
CA LYS A 426 24.04 -11.14 -10.41
C LYS A 426 23.66 -12.54 -10.91
N MET A 427 22.91 -13.30 -10.10
CA MET A 427 22.45 -14.65 -10.45
C MET A 427 21.48 -14.64 -11.64
N LEU A 428 20.62 -13.62 -11.75
CA LEU A 428 19.74 -13.49 -12.90
C LEU A 428 20.49 -13.18 -14.17
N ARG A 429 21.52 -12.32 -14.09
CA ARG A 429 22.38 -12.06 -15.25
C ARG A 429 23.02 -13.35 -15.77
N LEU A 430 23.45 -14.26 -14.88
CA LEU A 430 23.93 -15.59 -15.27
C LEU A 430 22.84 -16.46 -15.91
N MET A 431 21.61 -16.42 -15.41
CA MET A 431 20.49 -17.20 -15.98
C MET A 431 20.02 -16.66 -17.34
N TYR A 432 20.10 -15.34 -17.57
CA TYR A 432 19.69 -14.69 -18.82
C TYR A 432 20.81 -14.54 -19.85
N GLN A 433 22.07 -14.91 -19.53
CA GLN A 433 23.19 -14.92 -20.49
C GLN A 433 22.89 -15.75 -21.75
N GLY A 434 22.08 -16.81 -21.63
CA GLY A 434 21.64 -17.62 -22.78
C GLY A 434 20.72 -16.89 -23.77
N GLN A 435 20.16 -15.73 -23.40
CA GLN A 435 19.32 -14.90 -24.28
C GLN A 435 20.12 -13.81 -25.02
N GLN A 436 21.42 -13.61 -24.72
CA GLN A 436 22.30 -12.78 -25.53
C GLN A 436 22.71 -13.52 -26.83
N LYS A 437 21.73 -13.88 -27.66
CA LYS A 437 22.01 -14.26 -29.05
C LYS A 437 22.33 -12.98 -29.84
N SER A 438 23.64 -12.77 -30.03
CA SER A 438 24.26 -12.05 -31.16
C SER A 438 23.54 -10.77 -31.61
N SER A 439 23.87 -9.64 -30.97
CA SER A 439 24.02 -8.42 -31.77
C SER A 439 25.17 -8.69 -32.75
N PRO A 440 24.99 -8.53 -34.08
CA PRO A 440 26.12 -8.59 -34.98
C PRO A 440 27.09 -7.48 -34.57
N VAL A 441 28.31 -7.87 -34.26
CA VAL A 441 29.42 -6.95 -34.11
C VAL A 441 29.53 -6.19 -35.44
N PRO A 442 29.38 -4.85 -35.48
CA PRO A 442 29.78 -4.10 -36.65
C PRO A 442 31.30 -4.22 -36.74
N LEU A 443 31.78 -4.88 -37.79
CA LEU A 443 33.19 -4.83 -38.21
C LEU A 443 33.52 -3.43 -38.75
#